data_AF-A0AAV2BYU8-F1
#
_entry.id   AF-A0AAV2BYU8-F1
#
_cell.length_a   1.000
_cell.length_b   1.000
_cell.length_c   1.000
_cell.angle_alpha   90.00
_cell.angle_beta   90.00
_cell.angle_gamma   90.00
#
_symmetry.space_group_name_H-M   'P 1'
#
loop_
_entity.id
_entity.type
_entity.pdbx_description
1 polymer ?
#
loop_
_entity_poly.entity_id
_entity_poly.type
_entity_poly.pdbx_seq_one_letter_code
_entity_poly.pdbx_strand_id
1 'polypeptide(L)'
;MWASRGRHLEIVKQLLAFGANVYLENMMLETCLHYATRKGKGDRLAEMKYDENYIEILLELVRNKACVNCGESLFLTPLGYILYCRHRNKVDFAKELIKFATLWKWERKIELYIIPPHIALGDHLEDRDIKKYADDCYEEIVAMEIHILPEGYKLCEFARGGVTEEVLRRAPEIKEEVLRTLVKESFPKYKDLILERLGRLYFRQKARNLHLLTRGNNQNIYLNCDIMHNISSYLNNRNILKLLAEFIEKLDQDSNV
;
A
#
# COMPACT_ATOMS: atom_id res chain seq x y z
N MET A 1 -15.32 -2.43 -17.34
CA MET A 1 -15.18 -1.14 -18.09
C MET A 1 -16.29 -0.16 -17.74
N TRP A 2 -17.56 -0.43 -18.04
CA TRP A 2 -18.67 0.51 -17.76
C TRP A 2 -18.84 0.84 -16.27
N ALA A 3 -18.84 -0.17 -15.40
CA ALA A 3 -18.91 0.03 -13.95
C ALA A 3 -17.75 0.89 -13.42
N SER A 4 -16.54 0.66 -13.95
CA SER A 4 -15.33 1.43 -13.65
C SER A 4 -15.47 2.90 -14.05
N ARG A 5 -15.92 3.17 -15.29
CA ARG A 5 -16.17 4.53 -15.81
C ARG A 5 -17.28 5.26 -15.03
N GLY A 6 -18.31 4.52 -14.62
CA GLY A 6 -19.43 5.03 -13.82
C GLY A 6 -19.11 5.25 -12.35
N ARG A 7 -17.88 4.92 -11.91
CA ARG A 7 -17.43 4.99 -10.50
C ARG A 7 -18.30 4.17 -9.54
N HIS A 8 -18.76 3.00 -9.98
CA HIS A 8 -19.59 2.11 -9.17
C HIS A 8 -18.72 1.08 -8.43
N LEU A 9 -18.09 1.48 -7.32
CA LEU A 9 -17.13 0.64 -6.57
C LEU A 9 -17.70 -0.73 -6.22
N GLU A 10 -18.89 -0.79 -5.65
CA GLU A 10 -19.49 -2.07 -5.22
C GLU A 10 -19.83 -2.98 -6.41
N ILE A 11 -20.24 -2.42 -7.55
CA ILE A 11 -20.45 -3.20 -8.78
C ILE A 11 -19.12 -3.73 -9.31
N VAL A 12 -18.05 -2.91 -9.27
CA VAL A 12 -16.70 -3.34 -9.66
C VAL A 12 -16.23 -4.51 -8.79
N LYS A 13 -16.34 -4.40 -7.45
CA LYS A 13 -16.00 -5.48 -6.52
C LYS A 13 -16.77 -6.77 -6.81
N GLN A 14 -18.09 -6.68 -7.00
CA GLN A 14 -18.91 -7.85 -7.33
C GLN A 14 -18.47 -8.50 -8.64
N LEU A 15 -18.27 -7.71 -9.70
CA LEU A 15 -17.82 -8.24 -10.99
C LEU A 15 -16.47 -8.94 -10.87
N LEU A 16 -15.51 -8.36 -10.14
CA LEU A 16 -14.20 -8.97 -9.92
C LEU A 16 -14.29 -10.25 -9.09
N ALA A 17 -15.14 -10.28 -8.06
CA ALA A 17 -15.42 -11.48 -7.27
C ALA A 17 -16.02 -12.61 -8.12
N PHE A 18 -16.81 -12.29 -9.16
CA PHE A 18 -17.31 -13.23 -10.16
C PHE A 18 -16.31 -13.56 -11.28
N GLY A 19 -15.06 -13.11 -11.18
CA GLY A 19 -14.00 -13.45 -12.15
C GLY A 19 -13.97 -12.57 -13.39
N ALA A 20 -14.50 -11.34 -13.34
CA ALA A 20 -14.39 -10.41 -14.47
C ALA A 20 -12.94 -10.18 -14.88
N ASN A 21 -12.66 -10.37 -16.17
CA ASN A 21 -11.31 -10.26 -16.71
C ASN A 21 -10.87 -8.79 -16.86
N VAL A 22 -9.87 -8.39 -16.07
CA VAL A 22 -9.29 -7.02 -16.09
C VAL A 22 -8.41 -6.73 -17.31
N TYR A 23 -8.00 -7.77 -18.04
CA TYR A 23 -7.12 -7.69 -19.22
C TYR A 23 -7.87 -7.50 -20.53
N LEU A 24 -9.21 -7.49 -20.51
CA LEU A 24 -9.98 -7.23 -21.73
C LEU A 24 -9.70 -5.82 -22.24
N GLU A 25 -9.49 -5.73 -23.55
CA GLU A 25 -9.22 -4.50 -24.29
C GLU A 25 -10.34 -4.22 -25.29
N ASN A 26 -10.63 -2.95 -25.55
CA ASN A 26 -11.51 -2.53 -26.63
C ASN A 26 -10.72 -2.35 -27.95
N MET A 27 -11.39 -1.89 -29.01
CA MET A 27 -10.74 -1.62 -30.31
C MET A 27 -9.63 -0.53 -30.27
N MET A 28 -9.58 0.25 -29.19
CA MET A 28 -8.56 1.28 -28.95
C MET A 28 -7.44 0.78 -28.01
N LEU A 29 -7.40 -0.52 -27.71
CA LEU A 29 -6.49 -1.15 -26.74
C LEU A 29 -6.69 -0.64 -25.29
N GLU A 30 -7.87 -0.12 -24.97
CA GLU A 30 -8.16 0.37 -23.64
C GLU A 30 -8.69 -0.73 -22.73
N THR A 31 -8.02 -0.89 -21.58
CA THR A 31 -8.44 -1.78 -20.50
C THR A 31 -9.47 -1.14 -19.57
N CYS A 32 -10.02 -1.92 -18.64
CA CYS A 32 -10.90 -1.40 -17.59
C CYS A 32 -10.26 -0.30 -16.73
N LEU A 33 -8.93 -0.32 -16.56
CA LEU A 33 -8.22 0.70 -15.79
C LEU A 33 -8.11 2.02 -16.58
N HIS A 34 -7.95 1.99 -17.90
CA HIS A 34 -8.08 3.19 -18.74
C HIS A 34 -9.46 3.83 -18.58
N TYR A 35 -10.52 3.02 -18.58
CA TYR A 35 -11.87 3.52 -18.36
C TYR A 35 -12.10 4.06 -16.96
N ALA A 36 -11.42 3.50 -15.95
CA ALA A 36 -11.48 4.01 -14.58
C ALA A 36 -10.80 5.39 -14.48
N THR A 37 -9.67 5.59 -15.15
CA THR A 37 -8.91 6.85 -15.12
C THR A 37 -9.53 7.96 -16.00
N ARG A 38 -10.37 7.59 -16.98
CA ARG A 38 -11.10 8.54 -17.83
C ARG A 38 -12.41 9.02 -17.18
N LYS A 39 -12.67 10.33 -17.25
CA LYS A 39 -13.98 10.91 -16.88
C LYS A 39 -15.09 10.42 -17.82
N GLY A 40 -16.31 10.34 -17.29
CA GLY A 40 -17.54 10.20 -18.07
C GLY A 40 -17.79 11.41 -18.99
N LYS A 41 -17.86 11.12 -20.30
CA LYS A 41 -18.25 11.94 -21.49
C LYS A 41 -17.84 13.43 -21.49
N GLY A 42 -16.85 13.76 -22.33
CA GLY A 42 -16.83 15.03 -23.07
C GLY A 42 -15.50 15.78 -23.07
N ASP A 43 -14.69 15.69 -22.02
CA ASP A 43 -13.54 16.58 -21.91
C ASP A 43 -12.32 15.86 -21.34
N ARG A 44 -11.24 15.84 -22.14
CA ARG A 44 -9.93 15.29 -21.78
C ARG A 44 -9.17 16.19 -20.79
N LEU A 45 -9.61 17.43 -20.58
CA LEU A 45 -8.87 18.46 -19.84
C LEU A 45 -9.68 19.21 -18.77
N ALA A 46 -10.97 18.92 -18.63
CA ALA A 46 -11.77 19.44 -17.51
C ALA A 46 -11.30 18.88 -16.18
N GLU A 47 -11.37 19.69 -15.12
CA GLU A 47 -11.03 19.32 -13.75
C GLU A 47 -11.67 17.98 -13.38
N MET A 48 -10.80 17.00 -13.16
CA MET A 48 -11.18 15.69 -12.67
C MET A 48 -11.49 15.85 -11.19
N LYS A 49 -12.76 15.74 -10.82
CA LYS A 49 -13.16 15.69 -9.41
C LYS A 49 -12.82 14.30 -8.92
N TYR A 50 -11.67 14.14 -8.29
CA TYR A 50 -11.32 12.91 -7.59
C TYR A 50 -12.14 12.87 -6.30
N ASP A 51 -13.01 11.87 -6.17
CA ASP A 51 -13.65 11.51 -4.91
C ASP A 51 -12.96 10.25 -4.34
N GLU A 52 -13.21 9.93 -3.07
CA GLU A 52 -12.62 8.75 -2.41
C GLU A 52 -12.95 7.45 -3.16
N ASN A 53 -14.13 7.36 -3.78
CA ASN A 53 -14.55 6.19 -4.55
C ASN A 53 -13.70 5.97 -5.81
N TYR A 54 -13.16 7.03 -6.41
CA TYR A 54 -12.31 6.92 -7.58
C TYR A 54 -11.02 6.14 -7.27
N ILE A 55 -10.29 6.51 -6.21
CA ILE A 55 -9.00 5.87 -5.90
C ILE A 55 -9.23 4.41 -5.52
N GLU A 56 -10.27 4.13 -4.74
CA GLU A 56 -10.63 2.76 -4.35
C GLU A 56 -10.91 1.87 -5.56
N ILE A 57 -11.57 2.37 -6.61
CA ILE A 57 -11.79 1.57 -7.84
C ILE A 57 -10.46 1.25 -8.53
N LEU A 58 -9.54 2.21 -8.62
CA LEU A 58 -8.23 1.95 -9.21
C LEU A 58 -7.46 0.90 -8.43
N LEU A 59 -7.42 1.06 -7.10
CA LEU A 59 -6.73 0.12 -6.21
C LEU A 59 -7.35 -1.27 -6.28
N GLU A 60 -8.68 -1.37 -6.35
CA GLU A 60 -9.38 -2.65 -6.46
C GLU A 60 -9.06 -3.36 -7.79
N LEU A 61 -9.02 -2.63 -8.90
CA LEU A 61 -8.61 -3.19 -10.19
C LEU A 61 -7.15 -3.66 -10.16
N VAL A 62 -6.25 -2.90 -9.53
CA VAL A 62 -4.83 -3.26 -9.42
C VAL A 62 -4.60 -4.45 -8.48
N ARG A 63 -5.35 -4.56 -7.37
CA ARG A 63 -5.37 -5.77 -6.53
C ARG A 63 -5.77 -7.01 -7.32
N ASN A 64 -6.64 -6.82 -8.32
CA ASN A 64 -7.04 -7.84 -9.29
C ASN A 64 -6.11 -7.89 -10.52
N LYS A 65 -4.87 -7.42 -10.38
CA LYS A 65 -3.76 -7.51 -11.34
C LYS A 65 -3.97 -6.73 -12.65
N ALA A 66 -4.83 -5.71 -12.65
CA ALA A 66 -4.97 -4.81 -13.80
C ALA A 66 -3.64 -4.12 -14.13
N CYS A 67 -3.35 -3.98 -15.43
CA CYS A 67 -2.09 -3.42 -15.90
C CYS A 67 -2.10 -1.88 -15.81
N VAL A 68 -1.17 -1.29 -15.05
CA VAL A 68 -1.08 0.17 -14.87
C VAL A 68 -0.28 0.87 -15.98
N ASN A 69 0.54 0.13 -16.73
CA ASN A 69 1.41 0.63 -17.79
C ASN A 69 1.06 0.08 -19.18
N CYS A 70 -0.10 -0.57 -19.35
CA CYS A 70 -0.57 -0.94 -20.70
C CYS A 70 -0.87 0.34 -21.49
N GLY A 71 -0.27 0.49 -22.67
CA GLY A 71 -0.55 1.62 -23.54
C GLY A 71 -1.78 1.37 -24.40
N GLU A 72 -2.61 2.40 -24.58
CA GLU A 72 -3.66 2.40 -25.60
C GLU A 72 -3.07 2.68 -27.01
N SER A 73 -3.93 2.75 -28.03
CA SER A 73 -3.56 3.06 -29.41
C SER A 73 -2.70 4.34 -29.61
N LEU A 74 -2.80 5.30 -28.68
CA LEU A 74 -2.00 6.54 -28.63
C LEU A 74 -0.80 6.45 -27.67
N PHE A 75 -0.42 5.25 -27.23
CA PHE A 75 0.63 4.96 -26.25
C PHE A 75 0.40 5.55 -24.85
N LEU A 76 -0.81 6.05 -24.59
CA LEU A 76 -1.14 6.62 -23.29
C LEU A 76 -1.52 5.49 -22.32
N THR A 77 -0.85 5.44 -21.17
CA THR A 77 -1.10 4.43 -20.13
C THR A 77 -2.11 4.93 -19.09
N PRO A 78 -2.75 4.05 -18.30
CA PRO A 78 -3.61 4.48 -17.20
C PRO A 78 -2.87 5.38 -16.20
N LEU A 79 -1.61 5.06 -15.90
CA LEU A 79 -0.77 5.91 -15.05
C LEU A 79 -0.46 7.26 -15.72
N GLY A 80 -0.22 7.28 -17.03
CA GLY A 80 -0.09 8.51 -17.81
C GLY A 80 -1.34 9.39 -17.69
N TYR A 81 -2.54 8.84 -17.83
CA TYR A 81 -3.79 9.57 -17.62
C TYR A 81 -3.89 10.23 -16.23
N ILE A 82 -3.39 9.56 -15.18
CA ILE A 82 -3.35 10.15 -13.83
C ILE A 82 -2.35 11.31 -13.78
N LEU A 83 -1.15 11.15 -14.33
CA LEU A 83 -0.10 12.18 -14.29
C LEU A 83 -0.42 13.42 -15.14
N TYR A 84 -1.21 13.26 -16.21
CA TYR A 84 -1.67 14.37 -17.05
C TYR A 84 -2.93 15.06 -16.54
N CYS A 85 -3.58 14.54 -15.50
CA CYS A 85 -4.78 15.18 -14.97
C CYS A 85 -4.44 16.49 -14.26
N ARG A 86 -5.40 17.43 -14.22
CA ARG A 86 -5.25 18.72 -13.52
C ARG A 86 -5.55 18.63 -12.02
N HIS A 87 -5.22 17.51 -11.38
CA HIS A 87 -5.47 17.32 -9.95
C HIS A 87 -4.23 17.58 -9.11
N ARG A 88 -4.40 18.32 -8.00
CA ARG A 88 -3.30 18.66 -7.09
C ARG A 88 -2.57 17.44 -6.49
N ASN A 89 -3.28 16.33 -6.27
CA ASN A 89 -2.72 15.10 -5.67
C ASN A 89 -2.39 14.02 -6.73
N LYS A 90 -2.26 14.38 -8.02
CA LYS A 90 -1.99 13.42 -9.11
C LYS A 90 -0.76 12.55 -8.85
N VAL A 91 0.29 13.14 -8.27
CA VAL A 91 1.55 12.46 -7.93
C VAL A 91 1.33 11.44 -6.83
N ASP A 92 0.57 11.77 -5.79
CA ASP A 92 0.26 10.85 -4.70
C ASP A 92 -0.58 9.68 -5.19
N PHE A 93 -1.58 9.92 -6.05
CA PHE A 93 -2.36 8.85 -6.66
C PHE A 93 -1.53 7.94 -7.55
N ALA A 94 -0.60 8.51 -8.32
CA ALA A 94 0.33 7.74 -9.12
C ALA A 94 1.23 6.86 -8.24
N LYS A 95 1.79 7.41 -7.14
CA LYS A 95 2.59 6.67 -6.17
C LYS A 95 1.79 5.54 -5.52
N GLU A 96 0.57 5.80 -5.08
CA GLU A 96 -0.29 4.79 -4.48
C GLU A 96 -0.60 3.67 -5.48
N LEU A 97 -0.91 4.01 -6.73
CA LEU A 97 -1.18 3.03 -7.76
C LEU A 97 0.05 2.19 -8.10
N ILE A 98 1.22 2.81 -8.20
CA ILE A 98 2.51 2.12 -8.42
C ILE A 98 2.77 1.16 -7.28
N LYS A 99 2.66 1.61 -6.02
CA LYS A 99 2.87 0.81 -4.81
C LYS A 99 1.97 -0.43 -4.79
N PHE A 100 0.69 -0.28 -5.10
CA PHE A 100 -0.20 -1.45 -5.21
C PHE A 100 0.14 -2.33 -6.42
N ALA A 101 0.50 -1.75 -7.56
CA ALA A 101 0.83 -2.52 -8.75
C ALA A 101 2.10 -3.36 -8.55
N THR A 102 3.13 -2.79 -7.94
CA THR A 102 4.36 -3.50 -7.59
C THR A 102 4.09 -4.59 -6.57
N LEU A 103 3.28 -4.36 -5.53
CA LEU A 103 2.99 -5.39 -4.53
C LEU A 103 2.20 -6.59 -5.10
N TRP A 104 1.33 -6.40 -6.10
CA TRP A 104 0.52 -7.48 -6.70
C TRP A 104 1.06 -8.07 -8.00
N LYS A 105 2.04 -7.41 -8.65
CA LYS A 105 2.64 -7.82 -9.93
C LYS A 105 4.13 -7.43 -9.98
N TRP A 106 4.91 -7.96 -9.05
CA TRP A 106 6.34 -7.63 -8.95
C TRP A 106 7.22 -8.43 -9.91
N GLU A 107 6.76 -9.57 -10.42
CA GLU A 107 7.57 -10.45 -11.28
C GLU A 107 7.96 -9.78 -12.61
N ARG A 108 7.29 -8.67 -12.95
CA ARG A 108 7.65 -7.80 -14.05
C ARG A 108 7.77 -6.39 -13.52
N LYS A 109 8.98 -5.86 -13.52
CA LYS A 109 9.25 -4.46 -13.20
C LYS A 109 8.34 -3.57 -14.04
N ILE A 110 7.68 -2.60 -13.39
CA ILE A 110 6.84 -1.63 -14.08
C ILE A 110 7.77 -0.71 -14.87
N GLU A 111 7.90 -0.96 -16.17
CA GLU A 111 8.59 -0.05 -17.07
C GLU A 111 7.68 1.16 -17.31
N LEU A 112 8.06 2.28 -16.70
CA LEU A 112 7.36 3.55 -16.83
C LEU A 112 7.78 4.23 -18.13
N TYR A 113 7.03 3.95 -19.20
CA TYR A 113 7.06 4.74 -20.42
C TYR A 113 6.04 5.86 -20.30
N ILE A 114 6.42 6.95 -19.63
CA ILE A 114 5.61 8.19 -19.63
C ILE A 114 5.97 8.91 -20.94
N ILE A 115 5.28 8.63 -22.04
CA ILE A 115 5.49 9.33 -23.31
C ILE A 115 4.15 9.71 -23.93
N PRO A 116 3.99 10.98 -24.33
CA PRO A 116 3.26 11.36 -25.53
C PRO A 116 4.25 12.01 -26.52
N PRO A 117 4.40 11.50 -27.75
CA PRO A 117 5.37 12.02 -28.72
C PRO A 117 5.07 13.42 -29.29
N HIS A 118 4.00 14.09 -28.85
CA HIS A 118 3.46 15.27 -29.56
C HIS A 118 3.10 16.47 -28.68
N ILE A 119 3.38 16.45 -27.38
CA ILE A 119 3.16 17.61 -26.51
C ILE A 119 4.51 18.10 -26.01
N ALA A 120 5.15 18.95 -26.81
CA ALA A 120 6.26 19.77 -26.34
C ALA A 120 5.75 20.66 -25.20
N LEU A 121 6.22 20.46 -23.96
CA LEU A 121 6.21 21.46 -22.88
C LEU A 121 6.92 20.92 -21.61
N GLY A 122 8.15 21.38 -21.39
CA GLY A 122 8.71 21.69 -20.06
C GLY A 122 9.29 20.55 -19.22
N ASP A 123 10.61 20.52 -19.08
CA ASP A 123 11.44 19.83 -18.08
C ASP A 123 10.70 18.99 -17.01
N HIS A 124 10.71 17.66 -17.16
CA HIS A 124 9.94 16.74 -16.32
C HIS A 124 10.72 16.22 -15.10
N LEU A 125 10.84 17.05 -14.05
CA LEU A 125 11.25 16.59 -12.71
C LEU A 125 10.27 15.54 -12.13
N GLU A 126 8.96 15.68 -12.42
CA GLU A 126 7.91 14.76 -11.93
C GLU A 126 8.09 13.31 -12.43
N ASP A 127 8.55 13.11 -13.67
CA ASP A 127 8.74 11.77 -14.24
C ASP A 127 9.93 11.05 -13.63
N ARG A 128 11.01 11.79 -13.31
CA ARG A 128 12.19 11.23 -12.64
C ARG A 128 11.85 10.78 -11.22
N ASP A 129 11.07 11.57 -10.50
CA ASP A 129 10.65 11.25 -9.13
C ASP A 129 9.69 10.06 -9.09
N ILE A 130 8.74 9.98 -10.02
CA ILE A 130 7.83 8.84 -10.15
C ILE A 130 8.61 7.57 -10.55
N LYS A 131 9.55 7.68 -11.49
CA LYS A 131 10.41 6.55 -11.88
C LYS A 131 11.24 6.04 -10.72
N LYS A 132 11.93 6.94 -10.01
CA LYS A 132 12.69 6.60 -8.81
C LYS A 132 11.81 5.95 -7.76
N TYR A 133 10.60 6.49 -7.53
CA TYR A 133 9.67 5.91 -6.57
C TYR A 133 9.25 4.47 -6.95
N ALA A 134 9.02 4.19 -8.24
CA ALA A 134 8.73 2.84 -8.72
C ALA A 134 9.92 1.89 -8.56
N ASP A 135 11.14 2.38 -8.82
CA ASP A 135 12.37 1.64 -8.59
C ASP A 135 12.53 1.30 -7.09
N ASP A 136 12.38 2.29 -6.19
CA ASP A 136 12.40 2.07 -4.74
C ASP A 136 11.34 1.05 -4.30
N CYS A 137 10.12 1.13 -4.85
CA CYS A 137 9.03 0.19 -4.55
C CYS A 137 9.36 -1.23 -4.99
N TYR A 138 10.08 -1.40 -6.11
CA TYR A 138 10.49 -2.69 -6.61
C TYR A 138 11.59 -3.30 -5.73
N GLU A 139 12.63 -2.52 -5.41
CA GLU A 139 13.72 -2.95 -4.53
C GLU A 139 13.20 -3.41 -3.16
N GLU A 140 12.26 -2.66 -2.59
CA GLU A 140 11.66 -2.99 -1.30
C GLU A 140 10.81 -4.28 -1.37
N ILE A 141 10.08 -4.54 -2.47
CA ILE A 141 9.37 -5.81 -2.64
C ILE A 141 10.33 -6.99 -2.78
N VAL A 142 11.42 -6.84 -3.53
CA VAL A 142 12.43 -7.90 -3.65
C VAL A 142 13.00 -8.25 -2.27
N ALA A 143 13.28 -7.25 -1.43
CA ALA A 143 13.69 -7.46 -0.05
C ALA A 143 12.60 -8.16 0.79
N MET A 144 11.32 -7.77 0.64
CA MET A 144 10.19 -8.42 1.32
C MET A 144 9.93 -9.86 0.85
N GLU A 145 10.26 -10.20 -0.40
CA GLU A 145 10.08 -11.52 -0.99
C GLU A 145 11.09 -12.55 -0.47
N ILE A 146 12.32 -12.10 -0.19
CA ILE A 146 13.37 -12.96 0.41
C ILE A 146 13.25 -13.06 1.93
N HIS A 147 12.48 -12.17 2.57
CA HIS A 147 12.26 -12.17 4.01
C HIS A 147 11.22 -13.23 4.39
N ILE A 148 11.70 -14.37 4.90
CA ILE A 148 10.88 -15.51 5.30
C ILE A 148 10.45 -15.37 6.77
N LEU A 149 9.15 -15.38 6.98
CA LEU A 149 8.46 -15.43 8.26
C LEU A 149 8.28 -16.88 8.74
N PRO A 150 7.89 -17.10 10.00
CA PRO A 150 7.49 -18.42 10.49
C PRO A 150 6.44 -19.08 9.59
N GLU A 151 6.42 -20.42 9.60
CA GLU A 151 5.59 -21.25 8.69
C GLU A 151 5.92 -21.10 7.19
N GLY A 152 7.06 -20.46 6.86
CA GLY A 152 7.55 -20.33 5.48
C GLY A 152 6.87 -19.24 4.66
N TYR A 153 6.01 -18.43 5.28
CA TYR A 153 5.39 -17.28 4.62
C TYR A 153 6.40 -16.19 4.30
N LYS A 154 6.15 -15.40 3.26
CA LYS A 154 6.98 -14.24 2.96
C LYS A 154 6.37 -12.96 3.52
N LEU A 155 7.21 -11.97 3.83
CA LEU A 155 6.71 -10.67 4.29
C LEU A 155 5.79 -10.00 3.26
N CYS A 156 6.06 -10.17 1.97
CA CYS A 156 5.20 -9.69 0.89
C CYS A 156 3.83 -10.41 0.83
N GLU A 157 3.75 -11.68 1.21
CA GLU A 157 2.48 -12.43 1.30
C GLU A 157 1.66 -11.91 2.47
N PHE A 158 2.31 -11.64 3.59
CA PHE A 158 1.68 -10.98 4.74
C PHE A 158 1.11 -9.61 4.35
N ALA A 159 1.90 -8.76 3.68
CA ALA A 159 1.47 -7.43 3.23
C ALA A 159 0.25 -7.48 2.29
N ARG A 160 0.22 -8.46 1.36
CA ARG A 160 -0.92 -8.69 0.45
C ARG A 160 -2.18 -9.20 1.17
N GLY A 161 -2.05 -9.74 2.38
CA GLY A 161 -3.13 -10.43 3.09
C GLY A 161 -3.28 -11.90 2.71
N GLY A 162 -2.23 -12.52 2.17
CA GLY A 162 -2.18 -13.97 1.91
C GLY A 162 -2.10 -14.81 3.17
N VAL A 163 -1.66 -14.23 4.30
CA VAL A 163 -1.69 -14.86 5.62
C VAL A 163 -3.03 -14.54 6.29
N THR A 164 -3.90 -15.54 6.42
CA THR A 164 -5.26 -15.36 6.94
C THR A 164 -5.28 -15.21 8.47
N GLU A 165 -6.34 -14.63 9.03
CA GLU A 165 -6.51 -14.55 10.50
C GLU A 165 -6.57 -15.94 11.16
N GLU A 166 -6.98 -16.98 10.44
CA GLU A 166 -6.93 -18.36 10.94
C GLU A 166 -5.48 -18.84 11.11
N VAL A 167 -4.62 -18.56 10.13
CA VAL A 167 -3.18 -18.86 10.21
C VAL A 167 -2.54 -18.06 11.35
N LEU A 168 -2.83 -16.76 11.44
CA LEU A 168 -2.28 -15.90 12.50
C LEU A 168 -2.73 -16.30 13.91
N ARG A 169 -3.88 -16.99 14.04
CA ARG A 169 -4.33 -17.55 15.32
C ARG A 169 -3.56 -18.82 15.70
N ARG A 170 -3.13 -19.61 14.71
CA ARG A 170 -2.35 -20.84 14.93
C ARG A 170 -0.86 -20.57 15.12
N ALA A 171 -0.33 -19.55 14.43
CA ALA A 171 1.07 -19.14 14.45
C ALA A 171 1.19 -17.65 14.83
N PRO A 172 0.93 -17.28 16.10
CA PRO A 172 1.03 -15.89 16.56
C PRO A 172 2.43 -15.28 16.40
N GLU A 173 3.47 -16.10 16.39
CA GLU A 173 4.87 -15.74 16.12
C GLU A 173 5.07 -15.02 14.79
N ILE A 174 4.19 -15.22 13.80
CA ILE A 174 4.24 -14.46 12.54
C ILE A 174 4.10 -12.95 12.81
N LYS A 175 3.13 -12.54 13.65
CA LYS A 175 2.94 -11.11 13.98
C LYS A 175 4.11 -10.56 14.78
N GLU A 176 4.74 -11.40 15.61
CA GLU A 176 5.94 -11.03 16.37
C GLU A 176 7.13 -10.75 15.45
N GLU A 177 7.37 -11.66 14.51
CA GLU A 177 8.49 -11.52 13.58
C GLU A 177 8.27 -10.33 12.65
N VAL A 178 7.06 -10.15 12.12
CA VAL A 178 6.72 -8.93 11.35
C VAL A 178 6.97 -7.67 12.17
N LEU A 179 6.59 -7.64 13.45
CA LEU A 179 6.83 -6.49 14.32
C LEU A 179 8.33 -6.21 14.49
N ARG A 180 9.14 -7.25 14.79
CA ARG A 180 10.60 -7.13 14.92
C ARG A 180 11.23 -6.62 13.63
N THR A 181 10.79 -7.17 12.49
CA THR A 181 11.23 -6.76 11.17
C THR A 181 10.92 -5.29 10.91
N LEU A 182 9.73 -4.80 11.26
CA LEU A 182 9.39 -3.38 11.10
C LEU A 182 10.13 -2.41 12.04
N VAL A 183 10.68 -2.93 13.13
CA VAL A 183 11.54 -2.19 14.08
C VAL A 183 12.97 -2.12 13.55
N LYS A 184 13.55 -3.27 13.17
CA LYS A 184 14.95 -3.38 12.72
C LYS A 184 15.17 -2.87 11.29
N GLU A 185 14.27 -3.26 10.40
CA GLU A 185 14.33 -2.94 8.98
C GLU A 185 13.29 -1.88 8.65
N SER A 186 13.65 -0.99 7.73
CA SER A 186 12.73 0.02 7.24
C SER A 186 12.24 -0.41 5.86
N PHE A 187 10.98 -0.82 5.80
CA PHE A 187 10.20 -0.97 4.57
C PHE A 187 9.33 0.29 4.39
N PRO A 188 9.89 1.49 4.16
CA PRO A 188 9.14 2.74 4.25
C PRO A 188 8.00 2.85 3.24
N LYS A 189 8.08 2.19 2.07
CA LYS A 189 7.03 2.27 1.06
C LYS A 189 5.81 1.43 1.44
N TYR A 190 6.02 0.26 2.05
CA TYR A 190 4.94 -0.68 2.41
C TYR A 190 4.63 -0.72 3.91
N LYS A 191 5.34 0.04 4.74
CA LYS A 191 5.20 0.03 6.20
C LYS A 191 3.76 0.22 6.66
N ASP A 192 3.05 1.18 6.09
CA ASP A 192 1.65 1.45 6.37
C ASP A 192 0.74 0.26 6.03
N LEU A 193 0.93 -0.39 4.89
CA LEU A 193 0.16 -1.58 4.52
C LEU A 193 0.43 -2.75 5.47
N ILE A 194 1.69 -2.98 5.83
CA ILE A 194 2.06 -4.03 6.79
C ILE A 194 1.47 -3.71 8.19
N LEU A 195 1.52 -2.44 8.61
CA LEU A 195 0.93 -1.98 9.87
C LEU A 195 -0.59 -2.10 9.92
N GLU A 196 -1.26 -1.86 8.80
CA GLU A 196 -2.70 -2.07 8.67
C GLU A 196 -3.04 -3.56 8.87
N ARG A 197 -2.24 -4.45 8.27
CA ARG A 197 -2.40 -5.92 8.40
C ARG A 197 -2.15 -6.47 9.79
N LEU A 198 -1.17 -5.93 10.53
CA LEU A 198 -1.01 -6.30 11.95
C LEU A 198 -2.28 -5.97 12.76
N GLY A 199 -2.93 -4.86 12.41
CA GLY A 199 -4.20 -4.46 12.98
C GLY A 199 -4.05 -3.77 14.33
N ARG A 200 -4.98 -2.86 14.62
CA ARG A 200 -4.94 -2.04 15.85
C ARG A 200 -5.05 -2.87 17.13
N LEU A 201 -5.77 -3.99 17.08
CA LEU A 201 -5.93 -4.90 18.23
C LEU A 201 -4.61 -5.53 18.65
N TYR A 202 -3.77 -5.95 17.69
CA TYR A 202 -2.45 -6.50 17.97
C TYR A 202 -1.57 -5.46 18.67
N PHE A 203 -1.52 -4.23 18.15
CA PHE A 203 -0.77 -3.14 18.76
C PHE A 203 -1.23 -2.82 20.18
N ARG A 204 -2.54 -2.86 20.44
CA ARG A 204 -3.10 -2.70 21.79
C ARG A 204 -2.63 -3.80 22.73
N GLN A 205 -2.67 -5.05 22.28
CA GLN A 205 -2.20 -6.19 23.08
C GLN A 205 -0.70 -6.09 23.37
N LYS A 206 0.11 -5.72 22.37
CA LYS A 206 1.56 -5.53 22.55
C LYS A 206 1.88 -4.42 23.53
N ALA A 207 1.23 -3.28 23.39
CA ALA A 207 1.49 -2.13 24.24
C ALA A 207 1.01 -2.34 25.70
N ARG A 208 0.05 -3.23 25.96
CA ARG A 208 -0.30 -3.68 27.32
C ARG A 208 0.83 -4.41 28.03
N ASN A 209 1.70 -5.07 27.27
CA ASN A 209 2.83 -5.84 27.81
C ASN A 209 4.10 -4.98 27.92
N LEU A 210 4.02 -3.67 27.67
CA LEU A 210 5.14 -2.76 27.91
C LEU A 210 5.39 -2.60 29.41
N HIS A 211 6.61 -2.93 29.83
CA HIS A 211 7.09 -2.64 31.17
C HIS A 211 7.65 -1.21 31.19
N LEU A 212 6.94 -0.29 31.84
CA LEU A 212 7.43 1.07 32.04
C LEU A 212 8.11 1.19 33.39
N LEU A 213 9.35 1.68 33.42
CA LEU A 213 10.07 1.95 34.68
C LEU A 213 9.97 3.43 35.05
N THR A 214 9.65 3.72 36.31
CA THR A 214 9.68 5.10 36.82
C THR A 214 11.11 5.56 37.06
N ARG A 215 11.38 6.82 36.70
CA ARG A 215 12.67 7.46 36.98
C ARG A 215 12.79 7.70 38.48
N GLY A 216 13.62 6.92 39.16
CA GLY A 216 13.98 7.10 40.58
C GLY A 216 13.80 5.88 41.46
N ASN A 217 12.80 5.03 41.21
CA ASN A 217 12.46 3.89 42.09
C ASN A 217 12.39 2.53 41.37
N ASN A 218 12.66 2.44 40.06
CA ASN A 218 12.54 1.21 39.25
C ASN A 218 11.21 0.45 39.48
N GLN A 219 10.13 1.15 39.83
CA GLN A 219 8.83 0.52 39.98
C GLN A 219 8.24 0.28 38.59
N ASN A 220 7.85 -0.96 38.33
CA ASN A 220 7.12 -1.34 37.13
C ASN A 220 5.73 -0.69 37.14
N ILE A 221 5.51 0.24 36.22
CA ILE A 221 4.19 0.72 35.85
C ILE A 221 3.66 -0.21 34.76
N TYR A 222 2.54 -0.84 35.06
CA TYR A 222 1.74 -1.55 34.08
C TYR A 222 0.70 -0.58 33.50
N LEU A 223 0.71 -0.42 32.17
CA LEU A 223 -0.34 0.33 31.50
C LEU A 223 -1.61 -0.53 31.50
N ASN A 224 -2.54 -0.22 32.39
CA ASN A 224 -3.81 -0.95 32.47
C ASN A 224 -4.64 -0.77 31.18
N CYS A 225 -5.68 -1.60 31.03
CA CYS A 225 -6.50 -1.65 29.81
C CYS A 225 -7.11 -0.29 29.43
N ASP A 226 -7.53 0.52 30.40
CA ASP A 226 -8.19 1.80 30.16
C ASP A 226 -7.21 2.87 29.69
N ILE A 227 -6.03 2.94 30.31
CA ILE A 227 -4.95 3.85 29.89
C ILE A 227 -4.50 3.49 28.47
N MET A 228 -4.32 2.21 28.17
CA MET A 228 -3.94 1.78 26.82
C MET A 228 -5.04 2.02 25.79
N HIS A 229 -6.31 1.83 26.17
CA HIS A 229 -7.43 2.16 25.31
C HIS A 229 -7.38 3.64 24.93
N ASN A 230 -7.17 4.53 25.91
CA ASN A 230 -7.07 5.97 25.72
C ASN A 230 -5.84 6.36 24.88
N ILE A 231 -4.63 5.88 25.21
CA ILE A 231 -3.42 6.19 24.42
C ILE A 231 -3.60 5.69 22.98
N SER A 232 -4.06 4.45 22.81
CA SER A 232 -4.27 3.89 21.49
C SER A 232 -5.44 4.50 20.73
N SER A 233 -6.39 5.20 21.39
CA SER A 233 -7.46 5.94 20.70
C SER A 233 -6.94 7.21 20.04
N TYR A 234 -5.94 7.86 20.66
CA TYR A 234 -5.31 9.08 20.13
C TYR A 234 -4.14 8.80 19.17
N LEU A 235 -3.45 7.67 19.31
CA LEU A 235 -2.31 7.32 18.45
C LEU A 235 -2.74 6.43 17.27
N ASN A 236 -2.21 6.75 16.09
CA ASN A 236 -2.27 5.86 14.92
C ASN A 236 -1.26 4.71 15.04
N ASN A 237 -1.39 3.67 14.22
CA ASN A 237 -0.51 2.48 14.28
C ASN A 237 0.98 2.83 14.13
N ARG A 238 1.32 3.85 13.34
CA ARG A 238 2.71 4.30 13.16
C ARG A 238 3.30 4.88 14.45
N ASN A 239 2.53 5.69 15.17
CA ASN A 239 2.95 6.27 16.44
C ASN A 239 3.06 5.20 17.53
N ILE A 240 2.14 4.23 17.54
CA ILE A 240 2.22 3.09 18.47
C ILE A 240 3.45 2.23 18.15
N LEU A 241 3.75 1.98 16.87
CA LEU A 241 4.97 1.27 16.50
C LEU A 241 6.22 2.01 16.98
N LYS A 242 6.32 3.33 16.79
CA LYS A 242 7.47 4.11 17.28
C LYS A 242 7.65 3.95 18.79
N LEU A 243 6.54 4.06 19.53
CA LEU A 243 6.54 3.80 20.96
C LEU A 243 7.08 2.39 21.26
N LEU A 244 6.52 1.36 20.62
CA LEU A 244 6.98 -0.02 20.81
C LEU A 244 8.46 -0.21 20.47
N ALA A 245 8.95 0.36 19.36
CA ALA A 245 10.34 0.27 18.93
C ALA A 245 11.30 0.80 20.00
N GLU A 246 11.01 1.97 20.56
CA GLU A 246 11.83 2.59 21.62
C GLU A 246 11.93 1.73 22.89
N PHE A 247 10.94 0.87 23.15
CA PHE A 247 10.93 -0.02 24.32
C PHE A 247 11.48 -1.42 24.01
N ILE A 248 11.23 -1.96 22.82
CA ILE A 248 11.78 -3.25 22.39
C ILE A 248 13.31 -3.17 22.30
N GLU A 249 13.86 -2.10 21.74
CA GLU A 249 15.31 -1.89 21.65
C GLU A 249 15.99 -1.80 23.03
N LYS A 250 15.28 -1.31 24.05
CA LYS A 250 15.80 -1.25 25.42
C LYS A 250 15.81 -2.62 26.12
N LEU A 251 14.80 -3.45 25.88
CA LEU A 251 14.73 -4.79 26.47
C LEU A 251 15.81 -5.74 25.93
N ASP A 252 16.14 -5.64 24.64
CA ASP A 252 17.23 -6.43 24.03
C ASP A 252 18.63 -5.98 24.53
N GLN A 253 18.78 -4.74 25.00
CA GLN A 253 20.02 -4.23 25.61
C GLN A 253 20.19 -4.68 27.06
N ASP A 254 19.10 -4.71 27.85
CA ASP A 254 19.13 -5.14 29.25
C ASP A 254 19.22 -6.67 29.42
N SER A 255 18.92 -7.45 28.37
CA SER A 255 19.02 -8.93 28.38
C SER A 255 20.43 -9.46 28.06
N ASN A 256 21.36 -8.59 27.68
CA ASN A 256 22.74 -8.92 27.29
C ASN A 256 23.78 -8.47 28.34
N VAL A 257 23.36 -8.22 29.58
CA VAL A 257 24.22 -7.88 30.73
C VAL A 257 24.11 -8.93 31.82
#